data_AF-A0A519V5D6-F1
#
_entry.id   AF-A0A519V5D6-F1
#
_cell.length_a   1.000
_cell.length_b   1.000
_cell.length_c   1.000
_cell.angle_alpha   90.00
_cell.angle_beta   90.00
_cell.angle_gamma   90.00
#
_symmetry.space_group_name_H-M   'P 1'
#
loop_
_entity.id
_entity.type
_entity.pdbx_description
1 polymer ?
#
loop_
_entity_poly.entity_id
_entity_poly.type
_entity_poly.pdbx_seq_one_letter_code
_entity_poly.pdbx_strand_id
1 'polypeptide(L)'
;MKKYVFLFSLILLAFNGFSQQDTSSFELQRAKVNQLLTERSAKFGHYDESLNSRSGIFGMQTKKDIRNSNEILREIALTDNDIFNELKVLMDYKDLQVAAVKSTVDNSAERIENYRKTIKELQDQNNELSKNGTNSESSQHILTFCLILSLIACAILGYFTYSKNQKLKTYEKTSI
;
A
#
# COMPACT_ATOMS: atom_id res chain seq x y z
N MET A 1 -2.08 -37.65 0.04
CA MET A 1 -3.12 -36.65 0.36
C MET A 1 -3.16 -36.23 1.82
N LYS A 2 -3.13 -37.15 2.81
CA LYS A 2 -3.16 -36.81 4.25
C LYS A 2 -2.04 -35.86 4.75
N LYS A 3 -0.82 -35.95 4.20
CA LYS A 3 0.31 -35.07 4.56
C LYS A 3 0.09 -33.59 4.16
N TYR A 4 -0.53 -33.35 3.02
CA TYR A 4 -0.83 -31.99 2.55
C TYR A 4 -1.98 -31.35 3.33
N VAL A 5 -2.95 -32.16 3.78
CA VAL A 5 -4.04 -31.71 4.68
C VAL A 5 -3.48 -31.28 6.03
N PHE A 6 -2.50 -32.01 6.58
CA PHE A 6 -1.85 -31.64 7.84
C PHE A 6 -1.01 -30.37 7.70
N LEU A 7 -0.28 -30.21 6.59
CA LEU A 7 0.49 -29.00 6.30
C LEU A 7 -0.42 -27.77 6.14
N PHE A 8 -1.55 -27.94 5.44
CA PHE A 8 -2.54 -26.89 5.27
C PHE A 8 -3.21 -26.50 6.59
N SER A 9 -3.52 -27.48 7.45
CA SER A 9 -4.03 -27.24 8.81
C SER A 9 -3.01 -26.49 9.68
N LEU A 10 -1.72 -26.80 9.56
CA LEU A 10 -0.66 -26.13 10.30
C LEU A 10 -0.49 -24.67 9.86
N ILE A 11 -0.61 -24.41 8.55
CA ILE A 11 -0.58 -23.06 7.98
C ILE A 11 -1.79 -22.24 8.48
N LEU A 12 -3.00 -22.82 8.48
CA LEU A 12 -4.18 -22.14 9.00
C LEU A 12 -4.08 -21.80 10.50
N LEU A 13 -3.46 -22.66 11.31
CA LEU A 13 -3.18 -22.37 12.72
C LEU A 13 -2.16 -21.25 12.91
N ALA A 14 -1.15 -21.16 12.04
CA ALA A 14 -0.13 -20.10 12.09
C ALA A 14 -0.67 -18.71 11.72
N PHE A 15 -1.71 -18.62 10.88
CA PHE A 15 -2.32 -17.34 10.48
C PHE A 15 -3.17 -16.67 11.57
N ASN A 16 -3.60 -17.39 12.62
CA ASN A 16 -4.44 -16.83 13.67
C ASN A 16 -3.67 -15.99 14.72
N GLY A 17 -2.33 -16.00 14.69
CA GLY A 17 -1.49 -15.38 15.73
C GLY A 17 -1.09 -13.92 15.52
N PHE A 18 -1.42 -13.28 14.40
CA PHE A 18 -0.78 -12.00 13.99
C PHE A 18 -1.68 -10.75 14.06
N SER A 19 -2.93 -10.85 14.55
CA SER A 19 -3.92 -9.77 14.36
C SER A 19 -4.25 -8.91 15.59
N GLN A 20 -3.48 -8.91 16.68
CA GLN A 20 -3.98 -8.30 17.93
C GLN A 20 -2.98 -7.59 18.84
N GLN A 21 -1.78 -7.27 18.35
CA GLN A 21 -0.75 -6.72 19.23
C GLN A 21 -0.88 -5.20 19.44
N ASP A 22 -1.20 -4.42 18.39
CA ASP A 22 -1.13 -2.95 18.46
C ASP A 22 -2.35 -2.30 19.14
N THR A 23 -3.56 -2.88 19.02
CA THR A 23 -4.78 -2.36 19.68
C THR A 23 -4.75 -2.58 21.20
N SER A 24 -3.99 -3.59 21.68
CA SER A 24 -4.01 -4.00 23.08
C SER A 24 -3.44 -2.94 24.04
N SER A 25 -2.35 -2.27 23.65
CA SER A 25 -1.63 -1.33 24.53
C SER A 25 -2.37 0.00 24.68
N PHE A 26 -2.94 0.52 23.59
CA PHE A 26 -3.75 1.73 23.61
C PHE A 26 -5.03 1.54 24.45
N GLU A 27 -5.74 0.43 24.26
CA GLU A 27 -6.97 0.17 25.03
C GLU A 27 -6.67 -0.08 26.52
N LEU A 28 -5.56 -0.74 26.85
CA LEU A 28 -5.11 -0.90 28.24
C LEU A 28 -4.81 0.45 28.88
N GLN A 29 -4.08 1.33 28.17
CA GLN A 29 -3.78 2.68 28.63
C GLN A 29 -5.06 3.51 28.84
N ARG A 30 -6.01 3.40 27.92
CA ARG A 30 -7.32 4.07 28.02
C ARG A 30 -8.13 3.57 29.21
N ALA A 31 -8.12 2.26 29.47
CA ALA A 31 -8.78 1.68 30.63
C ALA A 31 -8.18 2.22 31.94
N LYS A 32 -6.86 2.37 32.01
CA LYS A 32 -6.17 2.97 33.16
C LYS A 32 -6.59 4.43 33.40
N VAL A 33 -6.66 5.25 32.35
CA VAL A 33 -7.18 6.63 32.44
C VAL A 33 -8.62 6.65 32.96
N ASN A 34 -9.49 5.79 32.44
CA ASN A 34 -10.89 5.70 32.89
C ASN A 34 -11.01 5.28 34.36
N GLN A 35 -10.13 4.40 34.82
CA GLN A 35 -10.06 4.04 36.24
C GLN A 35 -9.69 5.25 37.09
N LEU A 36 -8.65 6.00 36.74
CA LEU A 36 -8.24 7.21 37.47
C LEU A 36 -9.34 8.28 37.46
N LEU A 37 -10.07 8.45 36.35
CA LEU A 37 -11.23 9.36 36.29
C LEU A 37 -12.36 8.93 37.23
N THR A 38 -12.57 7.62 37.36
CA THR A 38 -13.55 7.05 38.30
C THR A 38 -13.13 7.30 39.75
N GLU A 39 -11.86 7.06 40.07
CA GLU A 39 -11.28 7.33 41.39
C GLU A 39 -11.38 8.83 41.75
N ARG A 40 -11.04 9.71 40.80
CA ARG A 40 -11.21 11.17 40.94
C ARG A 40 -12.67 11.53 41.25
N SER A 41 -13.62 10.96 40.52
CA SER A 41 -15.04 11.21 40.74
C SER A 41 -15.50 10.80 42.13
N ALA A 42 -15.02 9.65 42.63
CA ALA A 42 -15.32 9.19 43.99
C ALA A 42 -14.72 10.13 45.04
N LYS A 43 -13.45 10.53 44.89
CA LYS A 43 -12.81 11.50 45.80
C LYS A 43 -13.52 12.86 45.80
N PHE A 44 -14.00 13.31 44.65
CA PHE A 44 -14.77 14.55 44.56
C PHE A 44 -16.11 14.44 45.30
N GLY A 45 -16.77 13.28 45.26
CA GLY A 45 -17.94 13.00 46.10
C GLY A 45 -17.64 13.13 47.59
N HIS A 46 -16.54 12.52 48.06
CA HIS A 46 -16.09 12.64 49.45
C HIS A 46 -15.70 14.06 49.84
N TYR A 47 -15.12 14.83 48.91
CA TYR A 47 -14.83 16.24 49.13
C TYR A 47 -16.11 17.03 49.37
N ASP A 48 -17.14 16.82 48.54
CA ASP A 48 -18.44 17.49 48.69
C ASP A 48 -19.14 17.14 50.02
N GLU A 49 -19.10 15.86 50.41
CA GLU A 49 -19.57 15.42 51.73
C GLU A 49 -18.78 16.11 52.87
N SER A 50 -17.46 16.24 52.73
CA SER A 50 -16.60 16.86 53.73
C SER A 50 -16.86 18.36 53.90
N LEU A 51 -17.23 19.06 52.82
CA LEU A 51 -17.61 20.47 52.87
C LEU A 51 -18.88 20.70 53.70
N ASN A 52 -19.80 19.73 53.69
CA ASN A 52 -21.03 19.79 54.45
C ASN A 52 -20.87 19.36 55.92
N SER A 53 -19.71 18.78 56.30
CA SER A 53 -19.45 18.37 57.67
C SER A 53 -19.25 19.59 58.60
N ARG A 54 -20.03 19.66 59.67
CA ARG A 54 -19.95 20.72 60.68
C ARG A 54 -19.98 20.10 62.07
N SER A 55 -18.79 19.81 62.62
CA SER A 55 -18.67 19.14 63.92
C SER A 55 -18.56 20.11 65.11
N GLY A 56 -18.60 21.43 64.86
CA GLY A 56 -18.49 22.45 65.91
C GLY A 56 -19.75 22.57 66.77
N ILE A 57 -19.56 23.01 68.01
CA ILE A 57 -20.59 23.13 69.06
C ILE A 57 -21.81 24.00 68.64
N PHE A 58 -21.67 24.84 67.61
CA PHE A 58 -22.74 25.71 67.09
C PHE A 58 -23.09 25.43 65.61
N GLY A 59 -22.82 24.22 65.11
CA GLY A 59 -23.02 23.90 63.69
C GLY A 59 -22.08 24.70 62.78
N MET A 60 -20.93 25.11 63.31
CA MET A 60 -19.83 25.78 62.60
C MET A 60 -18.80 24.74 62.15
N GLN A 61 -18.15 24.96 61.02
CA GLN A 61 -17.02 24.13 60.62
C GLN A 61 -15.85 24.31 61.59
N THR A 62 -15.26 23.21 62.02
CA THR A 62 -14.05 23.24 62.85
C THR A 62 -12.80 23.27 61.98
N LYS A 63 -11.66 23.64 62.58
CA LYS A 63 -10.35 23.51 61.93
C LYS A 63 -10.05 22.08 61.48
N LYS A 64 -10.58 21.07 62.18
CA LYS A 64 -10.42 19.65 61.81
C LYS A 64 -11.19 19.35 60.53
N ASP A 65 -12.45 19.82 60.43
CA ASP A 65 -13.29 19.63 59.24
C ASP A 65 -12.64 20.28 58.01
N ILE A 66 -12.14 21.52 58.16
CA ILE A 66 -11.43 22.25 57.09
C ILE A 66 -10.12 21.55 56.69
N ARG A 67 -9.37 20.98 57.64
CA ARG A 67 -8.15 20.23 57.31
C ARG A 67 -8.48 18.97 56.51
N ASN A 68 -9.55 18.27 56.88
CA ASN A 68 -9.98 17.06 56.19
C ASN A 68 -10.38 17.36 54.74
N SER A 69 -11.18 18.39 54.49
CA SER A 69 -11.57 18.78 53.13
C SER A 69 -10.37 19.22 52.29
N ASN A 70 -9.40 19.94 52.86
CA ASN A 70 -8.16 20.30 52.17
C ASN A 70 -7.28 19.10 51.84
N GLU A 71 -7.21 18.07 52.70
CA GLU A 71 -6.45 16.86 52.38
C GLU A 71 -7.10 16.09 51.22
N ILE A 72 -8.43 15.96 51.22
CA ILE A 72 -9.15 15.35 50.09
C ILE A 72 -8.91 16.15 48.80
N LEU A 73 -8.93 17.48 48.86
CA LEU A 73 -8.64 18.33 47.72
C LEU A 73 -7.19 18.14 47.20
N ARG A 74 -6.23 17.98 48.11
CA ARG A 74 -4.83 17.65 47.75
C ARG A 74 -4.75 16.30 47.06
N GLU A 75 -5.45 15.28 47.56
CA GLU A 75 -5.48 13.97 46.93
C GLU A 75 -6.13 13.99 45.54
N ILE A 76 -7.18 14.81 45.33
CA ILE A 76 -7.77 15.03 44.02
C ILE A 76 -6.75 15.66 43.08
N ALA A 77 -6.03 16.69 43.52
CA ALA A 77 -5.00 17.34 42.70
C ALA A 77 -3.85 16.39 42.32
N LEU A 78 -3.46 15.47 43.21
CA LEU A 78 -2.48 14.43 42.90
C LEU A 78 -3.01 13.45 41.84
N THR A 79 -4.24 12.98 42.00
CA THR A 79 -4.89 12.13 40.99
C THR A 79 -5.06 12.85 39.65
N ASP A 80 -5.33 14.16 39.64
CA ASP A 80 -5.39 14.95 38.40
C ASP A 80 -4.04 15.00 37.69
N ASN A 81 -2.94 15.13 38.42
CA ASN A 81 -1.59 15.05 37.83
C ASN A 81 -1.32 13.67 37.22
N ASP A 82 -1.72 12.59 37.89
CA ASP A 82 -1.59 11.24 37.35
C ASP A 82 -2.43 11.07 36.08
N ILE A 83 -3.68 11.56 36.07
CA ILE A 83 -4.53 11.57 34.88
C ILE A 83 -3.84 12.30 33.72
N PHE A 84 -3.25 13.48 33.96
CA PHE A 84 -2.55 14.23 32.92
C PHE A 84 -1.35 13.47 32.35
N ASN A 85 -0.57 12.82 33.20
CA ASN A 85 0.56 12.00 32.77
C ASN A 85 0.10 10.83 31.88
N GLU A 86 -0.93 10.10 32.31
CA GLU A 86 -1.45 8.95 31.58
C GLU A 86 -2.17 9.34 30.28
N LEU A 87 -2.83 10.52 30.25
CA LEU A 87 -3.41 11.08 29.03
C LEU A 87 -2.35 11.48 28.02
N LYS A 88 -1.21 12.03 28.46
CA LYS A 88 -0.09 12.35 27.58
C LYS A 88 0.44 11.09 26.90
N VAL A 89 0.66 10.03 27.66
CA VAL A 89 1.07 8.71 27.13
C VAL A 89 0.03 8.18 26.13
N LEU A 90 -1.27 8.34 26.42
CA LEU A 90 -2.34 7.93 25.50
C LEU A 90 -2.32 8.72 24.18
N MET A 91 -2.02 10.03 24.23
CA MET A 91 -1.85 10.85 23.03
C MET A 91 -0.63 10.43 22.22
N ASP A 92 0.50 10.15 22.87
CA ASP A 92 1.72 9.69 22.19
C ASP A 92 1.46 8.38 21.42
N TYR A 93 0.72 7.43 22.01
CA TYR A 93 0.29 6.22 21.30
C TYR A 93 -0.58 6.53 20.08
N LYS A 94 -1.46 7.53 20.18
CA LYS A 94 -2.33 7.91 19.06
C LYS A 94 -1.54 8.56 17.94
N ASP A 95 -0.57 9.41 18.26
CA ASP A 95 0.31 10.05 17.30
C ASP A 95 1.17 9.02 16.57
N LEU A 96 1.68 8.00 17.27
CA LEU A 96 2.39 6.88 16.66
C LEU A 96 1.52 6.12 15.66
N GLN A 97 0.25 5.83 16.00
CA GLN A 97 -0.68 5.19 15.07
C GLN A 97 -0.93 6.06 13.83
N VAL A 98 -1.14 7.37 14.02
CA VAL A 98 -1.37 8.31 12.91
C VAL A 98 -0.14 8.39 12.00
N ALA A 99 1.06 8.46 12.58
CA ALA A 99 2.32 8.47 11.84
C ALA A 99 2.50 7.19 11.01
N ALA A 100 2.20 6.02 11.59
CA ALA A 100 2.28 4.74 10.89
C ALA A 100 1.30 4.67 9.70
N VAL A 101 0.05 5.11 9.90
CA VAL A 101 -0.96 5.17 8.83
C VAL A 101 -0.51 6.13 7.73
N LYS A 102 -0.06 7.34 8.10
CA LYS A 102 0.43 8.32 7.13
C LYS A 102 1.60 7.77 6.30
N SER A 103 2.60 7.20 6.95
CA SER A 103 3.74 6.56 6.28
C SER A 103 3.29 5.46 5.31
N THR A 104 2.32 4.64 5.70
CA THR A 104 1.78 3.58 4.84
C THR A 104 1.08 4.14 3.59
N VAL A 105 0.31 5.22 3.76
CA VAL A 105 -0.36 5.92 2.66
C VAL A 105 0.67 6.53 1.71
N ASP A 106 1.66 7.25 2.24
CA ASP A 106 2.71 7.91 1.45
C ASP A 106 3.51 6.88 0.63
N ASN A 107 3.95 5.79 1.26
CA ASN A 107 4.64 4.69 0.58
C ASN A 107 3.76 4.03 -0.50
N SER A 108 2.46 3.86 -0.24
CA SER A 108 1.54 3.28 -1.22
C SER A 108 1.32 4.21 -2.41
N ALA A 109 1.18 5.51 -2.16
CA ALA A 109 1.05 6.52 -3.21
C ALA A 109 2.32 6.56 -4.10
N GLU A 110 3.51 6.52 -3.49
CA GLU A 110 4.77 6.45 -4.23
C GLU A 110 4.84 5.20 -5.10
N ARG A 111 4.48 4.03 -4.55
CA ARG A 111 4.44 2.78 -5.32
C ARG A 111 3.46 2.85 -6.50
N ILE A 112 2.27 3.40 -6.29
CA ILE A 112 1.27 3.58 -7.34
C ILE A 112 1.81 4.48 -8.45
N GLU A 113 2.50 5.56 -8.10
CA GLU A 113 3.09 6.47 -9.08
C GLU A 113 4.21 5.80 -9.88
N ASN A 114 5.08 5.03 -9.22
CA ASN A 114 6.12 4.25 -9.89
C ASN A 114 5.54 3.17 -10.82
N TYR A 115 4.47 2.49 -10.41
CA TYR A 115 3.76 1.56 -11.28
C TYR A 115 3.12 2.26 -12.47
N ARG A 116 2.50 3.43 -12.27
CA ARG A 116 1.94 4.22 -13.38
C ARG A 116 3.01 4.57 -14.41
N LYS A 117 4.19 5.01 -13.97
CA LYS A 117 5.33 5.30 -14.86
C LYS A 117 5.77 4.07 -15.64
N THR A 118 5.98 2.95 -14.94
CA THR A 118 6.38 1.69 -15.56
C THR A 118 5.36 1.21 -16.59
N ILE A 119 4.06 1.27 -16.25
CA ILE A 119 2.98 0.89 -17.17
C ILE A 119 3.00 1.78 -18.42
N LYS A 120 3.21 3.08 -18.26
CA LYS A 120 3.31 4.01 -19.38
C LYS A 120 4.51 3.69 -20.28
N GLU A 121 5.68 3.46 -19.70
CA GLU A 121 6.88 3.05 -20.45
C GLU A 121 6.64 1.77 -21.25
N LEU A 122 6.00 0.77 -20.64
CA LEU A 122 5.63 -0.48 -21.31
C LEU A 122 4.61 -0.26 -22.45
N GLN A 123 3.65 0.64 -22.25
CA GLN A 123 2.69 1.01 -23.30
C GLN A 123 3.39 1.71 -24.47
N ASP A 124 4.29 2.64 -24.19
CA ASP A 124 5.05 3.36 -25.21
C ASP A 124 5.95 2.39 -26.00
N GLN A 125 6.68 1.49 -25.32
CA GLN A 125 7.47 0.43 -25.97
C GLN A 125 6.62 -0.50 -26.83
N ASN A 126 5.44 -0.90 -26.34
CA ASN A 126 4.55 -1.78 -27.10
C ASN A 126 4.00 -1.07 -28.36
N ASN A 127 3.70 0.23 -28.26
CA ASN A 127 3.29 1.05 -29.41
C ASN A 127 4.42 1.17 -30.44
N GLU A 128 5.67 1.36 -30.00
CA GLU A 128 6.84 1.39 -30.89
C GLU A 128 7.08 0.04 -31.58
N LEU A 129 7.05 -1.06 -30.83
CA LEU A 129 7.20 -2.41 -31.37
C LEU A 129 6.11 -2.72 -32.40
N SER A 130 4.86 -2.34 -32.12
CA SER A 130 3.74 -2.52 -33.05
C SER A 130 3.94 -1.73 -34.34
N LYS A 131 4.37 -0.46 -34.26
CA LYS A 131 4.71 0.35 -35.44
C LYS A 131 5.85 -0.26 -36.25
N ASN A 132 6.91 -0.71 -35.58
CA ASN A 132 8.05 -1.36 -36.24
C ASN A 132 7.65 -2.67 -36.93
N GLY A 133 6.77 -3.46 -36.31
CA GLY A 133 6.17 -4.66 -36.92
C GLY A 133 5.42 -4.33 -38.21
N THR A 134 4.52 -3.34 -38.19
CA THR A 134 3.76 -2.93 -39.38
C THR A 134 4.65 -2.39 -40.52
N ASN A 135 5.70 -1.63 -40.18
CA ASN A 135 6.67 -1.13 -41.17
C ASN A 135 7.51 -2.28 -41.77
N SER A 136 7.85 -3.28 -40.96
CA SER A 136 8.57 -4.48 -41.40
C SER A 136 7.71 -5.34 -42.33
N GLU A 137 6.44 -5.59 -42.00
CA GLU A 137 5.51 -6.34 -42.86
C GLU A 137 5.32 -5.63 -44.21
N SER A 138 5.09 -4.32 -44.21
CA SER A 138 4.98 -3.51 -45.44
C SER A 138 6.25 -3.62 -46.30
N SER A 139 7.43 -3.52 -45.68
CA SER A 139 8.71 -3.63 -46.38
C SER A 139 8.96 -5.05 -46.95
N GLN A 140 8.53 -6.08 -46.22
CA GLN A 140 8.62 -7.47 -46.69
C GLN A 140 7.74 -7.71 -47.91
N HIS A 141 6.53 -7.16 -47.95
CA HIS A 141 5.66 -7.26 -49.12
C HIS A 141 6.27 -6.58 -50.36
N ILE A 142 6.90 -5.41 -50.19
CA ILE A 142 7.57 -4.69 -51.28
C ILE A 142 8.79 -5.48 -51.79
N LEU A 143 9.62 -6.03 -50.90
CA LEU A 143 10.77 -6.86 -51.29
C LEU A 143 10.35 -8.14 -52.01
N THR A 144 9.29 -8.80 -51.52
CA THR A 144 8.75 -10.01 -52.14
C THR A 144 8.21 -9.72 -53.54
N PHE A 145 7.51 -8.60 -53.72
CA PHE A 145 7.02 -8.15 -55.01
C PHE A 145 8.17 -7.84 -55.99
N CYS A 146 9.21 -7.13 -55.55
CA CYS A 146 10.41 -6.86 -56.35
C CYS A 146 11.14 -8.14 -56.78
N LEU A 147 11.25 -9.13 -55.90
CA LEU A 147 11.89 -10.41 -56.23
C LEU A 147 11.12 -11.17 -57.32
N ILE A 148 9.79 -11.23 -57.22
CA ILE A 148 8.94 -11.88 -58.24
C ILE A 148 9.11 -11.17 -59.59
N LEU A 149 9.09 -9.83 -59.60
CA LEU A 149 9.28 -9.03 -60.81
C LEU A 149 10.65 -9.30 -61.47
N SER A 150 11.72 -9.37 -60.67
CA SER A 150 13.06 -9.70 -61.15
C SER A 150 13.13 -11.11 -61.77
N LEU A 151 12.44 -12.08 -61.17
CA LEU A 151 12.42 -13.46 -61.65
C LEU A 151 11.72 -13.57 -63.02
N ILE A 152 10.61 -12.86 -63.18
CA ILE A 152 9.88 -12.76 -64.46
C ILE A 152 10.76 -12.09 -65.53
N ALA A 153 11.44 -11.00 -65.19
CA ALA A 153 12.36 -10.32 -66.11
C ALA A 153 13.49 -11.24 -66.58
N CYS A 154 14.11 -12.00 -65.66
CA CYS A 154 15.13 -12.99 -66.00
C CYS A 154 14.58 -14.11 -66.91
N ALA A 155 13.37 -14.60 -66.67
CA ALA A 155 12.74 -15.62 -67.51
C ALA A 155 12.48 -15.11 -68.93
N ILE A 156 12.01 -13.87 -69.08
CA ILE A 156 11.78 -13.23 -70.39
C ILE A 156 13.12 -13.04 -71.14
N LEU A 157 14.16 -12.55 -70.47
CA LEU A 157 15.49 -12.37 -71.06
C LEU A 157 16.13 -13.72 -71.43
N GLY A 158 15.99 -14.74 -70.59
CA GLY A 158 16.44 -16.11 -70.86
C GLY A 158 15.73 -16.71 -72.08
N TYR A 159 14.41 -16.54 -72.18
CA TYR A 159 13.64 -16.99 -73.35
C TYR A 159 14.07 -16.25 -74.63
N PHE A 160 14.26 -14.94 -74.55
CA PHE A 160 14.67 -14.13 -75.70
C PHE A 160 16.06 -14.51 -76.22
N THR A 161 17.03 -14.72 -75.32
CA THR A 161 18.39 -15.16 -75.69
C THR A 161 18.41 -16.58 -76.25
N TYR A 162 17.63 -17.50 -75.68
CA TYR A 162 17.46 -18.85 -76.22
C TYR A 162 16.84 -18.85 -77.62
N SER A 163 15.76 -18.06 -77.82
CA SER A 163 15.10 -17.90 -79.12
C SER A 163 16.03 -17.28 -80.18
N LYS A 164 16.84 -16.29 -79.80
CA LYS A 164 17.83 -15.68 -80.69
C LYS A 164 18.93 -16.68 -81.10
N ASN A 165 19.40 -17.52 -80.17
CA ASN A 165 20.40 -18.56 -80.45
C ASN A 165 19.86 -19.69 -81.34
N GLN A 166 18.59 -20.06 -81.19
CA GLN A 166 17.91 -21.01 -82.08
C GLN A 166 17.88 -20.49 -83.52
N LYS A 167 17.55 -19.21 -83.72
CA LYS A 167 17.56 -18.59 -85.06
C LYS A 167 18.96 -18.58 -85.68
N LEU A 168 20.01 -18.27 -84.91
CA LEU A 168 21.40 -18.28 -85.38
C LEU A 168 21.87 -19.68 -85.84
N LYS A 169 21.54 -20.74 -85.10
CA LYS A 169 21.84 -22.13 -85.51
C LYS A 169 21.09 -22.57 -86.77
N THR A 170 19.91 -22.01 -87.03
CA THR A 170 19.17 -22.26 -88.26
C THR A 170 19.83 -21.60 -89.46
N TYR A 171 20.41 -20.40 -89.33
CA TYR A 171 21.15 -19.75 -90.42
C TYR A 171 22.46 -20.46 -90.77
N GLU A 172 23.15 -21.06 -89.79
CA GLU A 172 24.38 -21.82 -89.99
C GLU A 172 24.14 -23.15 -90.74
N LYS A 173 22.93 -23.72 -90.65
CA LYS A 173 22.53 -24.92 -91.39
C LYS A 173 22.09 -24.66 -92.83
N THR A 174 21.79 -23.41 -93.19
CA THR A 174 21.35 -23.03 -94.55
C THR A 174 22.50 -22.49 -95.41
N SER A 175 23.71 -22.35 -94.84
CA SER A 175 24.93 -21.91 -95.53
C SER A 175 25.89 -23.04 -95.92
N ILE A 176 25.38 -24.26 -96.15
CA ILE A 176 26.11 -25.35 -96.80
C ILE A 176 25.36 -25.76 -98.05
#